data_AF-A0A357NBU6-F1
#
_entry.id   AF-A0A357NBU6-F1
#
_cell.length_a   1.000
_cell.length_b   1.000
_cell.length_c   1.000
_cell.angle_alpha   90.00
_cell.angle_beta   90.00
_cell.angle_gamma   90.00
#
_symmetry.space_group_name_H-M   'P 1'
#
loop_
_entity.id
_entity.type
_entity.pdbx_description
1 polymer ?
#
loop_
_entity_poly.entity_id
_entity_poly.type
_entity_poly.pdbx_seq_one_letter_code
_entity_poly.pdbx_strand_id
1 'polypeptide(L)' 'GRVAIVRSVGALTGAMVSAPDLRGGAALVLAGLAAEGETVVDNIYHIDRGYDSLEKKLAGIGALVRRV' A
#
# COMPACT_ATOMS: atom_id res chain seq x y z
N GLY A 1 -10.10 3.25 -22.99
CA GLY A 1 -8.87 4.07 -22.91
C GLY A 1 -8.19 3.83 -21.58
N ARG A 2 -6.86 3.91 -21.51
CA ARG A 2 -6.09 3.79 -20.25
C ARG A 2 -5.57 5.17 -19.83
N VAL A 3 -6.48 6.07 -19.46
CA VAL A 3 -6.12 7.42 -19.01
C VAL A 3 -6.66 7.62 -17.61
N ALA A 4 -5.79 8.00 -16.69
CA ALA A 4 -6.14 8.45 -15.35
C ALA A 4 -5.75 9.92 -15.22
N ILE A 5 -6.66 10.75 -14.72
CA ILE A 5 -6.39 12.16 -14.41
C ILE A 5 -6.16 12.22 -12.90
N VAL A 6 -4.94 12.59 -12.51
CA VAL A 6 -4.54 12.68 -11.10
C VAL A 6 -4.43 14.15 -10.71
N ARG A 7 -5.03 14.51 -9.56
CA ARG A 7 -4.88 15.83 -8.96
C ARG A 7 -4.00 15.71 -7.72
N SER A 8 -3.02 16.60 -7.59
CA SER A 8 -2.18 16.65 -6.40
C SER A 8 -3.01 17.06 -5.18
N VAL A 9 -2.64 16.51 -4.02
CA VAL A 9 -3.18 16.85 -2.71
C VAL A 9 -2.02 17.19 -1.78
N GLY A 10 -2.29 17.91 -0.69
CA GLY A 10 -1.24 18.28 0.28
C GLY A 10 -0.70 17.07 1.04
N ALA A 11 -1.57 16.14 1.41
CA ALA A 11 -1.22 14.88 2.07
C ALA A 11 -2.24 13.79 1.72
N LEU A 12 -1.82 12.53 1.82
CA LEU A 12 -2.73 11.39 1.85
C LEU A 12 -3.16 11.14 3.30
N THR A 13 -4.34 10.57 3.50
CA THR A 13 -4.83 10.19 4.83
C THR A 13 -4.97 8.68 4.91
N GLY A 14 -4.60 8.12 6.06
CA GLY A 14 -4.73 6.71 6.34
C GLY A 14 -6.18 6.25 6.32
N ALA A 15 -6.41 5.08 5.75
CA ALA A 15 -7.73 4.49 5.61
C ALA A 15 -7.64 2.97 5.57
N MET A 16 -8.79 2.32 5.75
CA MET A 16 -8.95 0.89 5.45
C MET A 16 -9.21 0.73 3.95
N VAL A 17 -8.34 -0.01 3.27
CA VAL A 17 -8.38 -0.22 1.82
C VAL A 17 -8.17 -1.70 1.50
N SER A 18 -8.72 -2.17 0.38
CA SER A 18 -8.54 -3.56 -0.06
C SER A 18 -7.65 -3.60 -1.30
N ALA A 19 -6.63 -4.47 -1.30
CA ALA A 19 -5.82 -4.72 -2.47
C ALA A 19 -6.68 -5.27 -3.63
N PRO A 20 -6.77 -4.60 -4.80
CA PRO A 20 -7.60 -5.08 -5.91
C PRO A 20 -6.88 -6.11 -6.78
N ASP A 21 -5.55 -6.06 -6.80
CA ASP A 21 -4.68 -6.91 -7.58
C ASP A 21 -3.23 -6.84 -7.02
N LEU A 22 -2.31 -7.54 -7.69
CA LEU A 22 -0.91 -7.62 -7.26
C LEU A 22 -0.22 -6.26 -7.18
N ARG A 23 -0.30 -5.44 -8.22
CA ARG A 23 0.44 -4.18 -8.32
C ARG A 23 -0.32 -3.04 -7.65
N GLY A 24 -1.65 -3.03 -7.77
CA GLY A 24 -2.52 -2.11 -7.05
C GLY A 24 -2.39 -2.27 -5.53
N GLY A 25 -2.31 -3.50 -5.04
CA GLY A 25 -2.06 -3.77 -3.62
C GLY A 25 -0.72 -3.21 -3.15
N ALA A 26 0.37 -3.46 -3.88
CA ALA A 26 1.68 -2.89 -3.54
C ALA A 26 1.69 -1.36 -3.59
N ALA A 27 0.97 -0.75 -4.55
CA ALA A 27 0.81 0.70 -4.61
C ALA A 27 0.06 1.26 -3.40
N LEU A 28 -0.96 0.56 -2.89
CA LEU A 28 -1.68 0.96 -1.67
C LEU A 28 -0.80 0.88 -0.42
N VAL A 29 0.10 -0.10 -0.33
CA VAL A 29 1.08 -0.17 0.78
C VAL A 29 1.98 1.07 0.77
N LEU A 30 2.51 1.45 -0.40
CA LEU A 30 3.34 2.65 -0.53
C LEU A 30 2.55 3.93 -0.24
N ALA A 31 1.29 3.99 -0.69
CA ALA A 31 0.40 5.12 -0.40
C ALA A 31 0.16 5.24 1.11
N GLY A 32 -0.04 4.12 1.81
CA GLY A 32 -0.21 4.09 3.27
C GLY A 32 1.03 4.54 4.03
N LEU A 33 2.23 4.18 3.55
CA LEU A 33 3.49 4.66 4.14
C LEU A 33 3.71 6.17 3.95
N ALA A 34 3.12 6.78 2.93
CA ALA A 34 3.17 8.22 2.68
C ALA A 34 1.99 8.99 3.31
N ALA A 35 1.00 8.29 3.86
CA ALA A 35 -0.20 8.89 4.41
C ALA A 35 -0.04 9.29 5.88
N GLU A 36 -0.78 10.32 6.29
CA GLU A 36 -0.93 10.69 7.69
C GLU A 36 -1.91 9.73 8.39
N GLY A 37 -1.54 9.23 9.56
CA GLY A 37 -2.35 8.28 10.33
C GLY A 37 -2.05 6.83 9.99
N GLU A 38 -3.03 5.94 10.18
CA GLU A 38 -2.88 4.51 9.98
C GLU A 38 -3.63 4.04 8.73
N THR A 39 -2.97 3.25 7.90
CA THR A 39 -3.57 2.58 6.74
C THR A 39 -3.62 1.08 7.00
N VAL A 40 -4.79 0.48 6.81
CA VAL A 40 -4.97 -0.98 6.89
C VAL A 40 -5.25 -1.49 5.48
N VAL A 41 -4.39 -2.38 4.98
CA VAL A 41 -4.53 -2.98 3.65
C VAL A 41 -5.04 -4.41 3.78
N ASP A 42 -6.28 -4.66 3.37
CA ASP A 42 -6.91 -5.97 3.32
C ASP A 42 -6.64 -6.70 2.00
N ASN A 43 -7.01 -7.99 1.95
CA ASN A 43 -6.85 -8.86 0.78
C ASN A 43 -5.38 -8.98 0.29
N ILE A 44 -4.45 -8.99 1.24
CA ILE A 44 -2.99 -9.05 1.00
C ILE A 44 -2.53 -10.27 0.19
N TYR A 45 -3.36 -11.31 0.07
CA TYR A 45 -3.08 -12.47 -0.78
C TYR A 45 -2.78 -12.04 -2.23
N HIS A 46 -3.37 -10.94 -2.70
CA HIS A 46 -3.07 -10.40 -4.03
C HIS A 46 -1.61 -9.98 -4.16
N ILE A 47 -1.06 -9.35 -3.11
CA ILE A 47 0.32 -8.85 -3.01
C ILE A 47 1.29 -10.03 -2.91
N ASP A 48 0.97 -11.01 -2.05
CA ASP A 48 1.80 -12.20 -1.80
C ASP A 48 2.10 -13.01 -3.08
N ARG A 49 1.23 -12.94 -4.11
CA ARG A 49 1.44 -13.63 -5.40
C ARG A 49 2.66 -13.16 -6.20
N GLY A 50 3.24 -12.00 -5.87
CA GLY A 50 4.39 -11.46 -6.60
C GLY A 50 5.36 -10.63 -5.78
N TYR A 51 5.04 -10.37 -4.51
CA TYR A 51 5.97 -9.76 -3.57
C TYR A 51 6.14 -10.68 -2.37
N ASP A 52 7.28 -11.35 -2.31
CA ASP A 52 7.64 -12.17 -1.17
C ASP A 52 7.98 -11.28 0.04
N SER A 53 7.27 -11.49 1.15
CA SER A 53 7.54 -10.88 2.46
C SER A 53 7.76 -9.37 2.40
N LEU A 54 6.89 -8.67 1.65
CA LEU A 54 7.02 -7.24 1.36
C LEU A 54 7.15 -6.40 2.64
N GLU A 55 6.33 -6.70 3.63
CA GLU A 55 6.33 -6.04 4.93
C GLU A 55 7.68 -6.15 5.64
N LYS A 56 8.34 -7.32 5.56
CA LYS A 56 9.65 -7.53 6.20
C LYS A 56 10.74 -6.76 5.48
N LYS A 57 10.71 -6.75 4.14
CA LYS A 57 11.68 -6.03 3.32
C LYS A 57 11.58 -4.52 3.52
N LEU A 58 10.34 -4.00 3.58
CA LEU A 58 10.09 -2.59 3.87
C LEU A 58 10.47 -2.23 5.31
N ALA A 59 10.10 -3.05 6.31
CA ALA A 59 10.52 -2.83 7.69
C ALA A 59 12.05 -2.87 7.83
N GLY A 60 12.74 -3.74 7.09
CA GLY A 60 14.20 -3.85 7.07
C GLY A 60 14.91 -2.60 6.55
N ILE A 61 14.22 -1.72 5.83
CA ILE A 61 14.74 -0.41 5.39
C ILE A 61 14.13 0.77 6.18
N GLY A 62 13.46 0.49 7.30
CA GLY A 62 12.95 1.51 8.22
C GLY A 62 11.49 1.92 8.03
N ALA A 63 10.72 1.21 7.19
CA ALA A 63 9.29 1.49 7.06
C ALA A 63 8.51 1.03 8.32
N LEU A 64 7.57 1.85 8.77
CA LEU A 64 6.63 1.49 9.83
C LEU A 64 5.47 0.67 9.24
N VAL A 65 5.69 -0.63 9.08
CA VAL A 65 4.70 -1.57 8.52
C VAL A 65 4.77 -2.91 9.25
N ARG A 66 3.62 -3.54 9.44
CA ARG A 66 3.49 -4.87 10.05
C ARG A 66 2.33 -5.63 9.42
N ARG A 67 2.40 -6.95 9.46
CA ARG A 67 1.31 -7.86 9.10
C ARG A 67 0.64 -8.36 10.38
N VAL A 68 -0.68 -8.35 10.42
CA VAL A 68 -1.53 -8.84 11.52
C VAL A 68 -2.36 -10.03 11.07
#